data_AF-A0A3P6REI2-F1
#
_entry.id   AF-A0A3P6REI2-F1
#
_cell.length_a   1.000
_cell.length_b   1.000
_cell.length_c   1.000
_cell.angle_alpha   90.00
_cell.angle_beta   90.00
_cell.angle_gamma   90.00
#
_symmetry.space_group_name_H-M   'P 1'
#
loop_
_entity.id
_entity.type
_entity.pdbx_description
1 polymer ?
#
loop_
_entity_poly.entity_id
_entity_poly.type
_entity_poly.pdbx_seq_one_letter_code
_entity_poly.pdbx_strand_id
1 'polypeptide(L)'
;MAVFRVFALRRLEEELRDFTLADIYGKMNMEEDAFEGWLRSIGLLPTPRCPSCGRPMTLNEAQKRWFCHRRECRSGNTKPTEGITAGSFFSKCKQPLVKFFALSYFWLHNYGLVKDIEYELGIRHTTVVQWEQYFRDICCEYFRRNRPVLGGFGHTVEIDETCVTKRKYNRGRVVRVHQWLFGGYERGSGRSFLVLVRRRDARTLLRLIVRYIRPGTTIISDCWQAYNRISALPQGYRHLTVNHQLNFVDPTTGAHTQNIESHWQRYKRLVKQKCGINNSRYGDYLKEFLWRQMFGKREESLFHFWKQVAELYPVPC
;
A
#
# COMPACT_ATOMS: atom_id res chain seq x y z
N MET A 1 -20.45 -1.80 19.36
CA MET A 1 -19.53 -1.48 18.24
C MET A 1 -18.26 -2.33 18.23
N ALA A 2 -17.49 -2.42 19.32
CA ALA A 2 -16.23 -3.19 19.33
C ALA A 2 -16.39 -4.68 18.98
N VAL A 3 -17.42 -5.35 19.54
CA VAL A 3 -17.68 -6.78 19.31
C VAL A 3 -18.03 -7.07 17.83
N PHE A 4 -18.93 -6.28 17.23
CA PHE A 4 -19.29 -6.43 15.81
C PHE A 4 -18.10 -6.22 14.87
N ARG A 5 -17.22 -5.26 15.19
CA ARG A 5 -16.00 -5.03 14.42
C ARG A 5 -15.02 -6.20 14.50
N VAL A 6 -14.93 -6.85 15.66
CA VAL A 6 -14.11 -8.06 15.84
C VAL A 6 -14.68 -9.24 15.03
N PHE A 7 -16.00 -9.44 15.06
CA PHE A 7 -16.64 -10.49 14.25
C PHE A 7 -16.49 -10.26 12.75
N ALA A 8 -16.74 -9.03 12.27
CA ALA A 8 -16.57 -8.68 10.87
C ALA A 8 -15.11 -8.85 10.41
N LEU A 9 -14.14 -8.47 11.25
CA LEU A 9 -12.72 -8.63 10.93
C LEU A 9 -12.30 -10.11 10.87
N ARG A 10 -12.79 -10.96 11.79
CA ARG A 10 -12.54 -12.41 11.74
C ARG A 10 -13.12 -13.02 10.46
N ARG A 11 -14.37 -12.68 10.14
CA ARG A 11 -15.01 -13.15 8.93
C ARG A 11 -14.30 -12.66 7.67
N LEU A 12 -13.85 -11.40 7.64
CA LEU A 12 -13.03 -10.86 6.56
C LEU A 12 -11.74 -11.67 6.36
N GLU A 13 -11.09 -12.08 7.45
CA GLU A 13 -9.90 -12.93 7.40
C GLU A 13 -10.20 -14.33 6.87
N GLU A 14 -11.24 -14.97 7.40
CA GLU A 14 -11.70 -16.30 6.98
C GLU A 14 -12.10 -16.33 5.50
N GLU A 15 -12.76 -15.28 5.00
CA GLU A 15 -13.28 -15.25 3.64
C GLU A 15 -12.28 -14.74 2.60
N LEU A 16 -11.21 -14.04 2.99
CA LEU A 16 -10.25 -13.43 2.03
C LEU A 16 -8.82 -14.01 2.10
N ARG A 17 -8.51 -14.89 3.05
CA ARG A 17 -7.30 -15.71 3.00
C ARG A 17 -7.46 -16.80 1.95
N ASP A 18 -6.36 -17.17 1.31
CA ASP A 18 -6.27 -18.17 0.25
C ASP A 18 -7.24 -17.89 -0.93
N PHE A 19 -7.69 -16.64 -1.06
CA PHE A 19 -8.65 -16.22 -2.08
C PHE A 19 -8.03 -16.32 -3.47
N THR A 20 -8.73 -17.00 -4.38
CA THR A 20 -8.22 -17.29 -5.71
C THR A 20 -8.97 -16.53 -6.79
N LEU A 21 -8.49 -16.68 -8.03
CA LEU A 21 -9.18 -16.12 -9.19
C LEU A 21 -10.52 -16.83 -9.43
N ALA A 22 -10.64 -18.11 -9.09
CA ALA A 22 -11.90 -18.85 -9.20
C ALA A 22 -12.96 -18.27 -8.25
N ASP A 23 -12.56 -17.89 -7.03
CA ASP A 23 -13.45 -17.23 -6.08
C ASP A 23 -13.95 -15.88 -6.59
N ILE A 24 -13.09 -15.11 -7.28
CA ILE A 24 -13.51 -13.86 -7.96
C ILE A 24 -14.61 -14.14 -8.97
N TYR A 25 -14.43 -15.13 -9.85
CA TYR A 25 -15.47 -15.49 -10.82
C TYR A 25 -16.76 -15.95 -10.14
N GLY A 26 -16.65 -16.71 -9.04
CA GLY A 26 -17.79 -17.07 -8.20
C GLY A 26 -18.54 -15.84 -7.69
N LYS A 27 -17.83 -14.83 -7.18
CA LYS A 27 -18.44 -13.56 -6.74
C LYS A 27 -19.02 -12.75 -7.90
N MET A 28 -18.38 -12.75 -9.06
CA MET A 28 -18.85 -12.04 -10.27
C MET A 28 -20.17 -12.60 -10.83
N ASN A 29 -20.46 -13.87 -10.58
CA ASN A 29 -21.71 -14.52 -10.99
C ASN A 29 -22.85 -14.36 -9.97
N MET A 30 -22.61 -13.70 -8.84
CA MET A 30 -23.67 -13.41 -7.86
C MET A 30 -24.56 -12.27 -8.35
N GLU A 31 -25.85 -12.34 -7.99
CA GLU A 31 -26.75 -11.20 -8.06
C GLU A 31 -26.20 -10.01 -7.26
N GLU A 32 -26.43 -8.79 -7.75
CA GLU A 32 -25.82 -7.58 -7.19
C GLU A 32 -26.16 -7.39 -5.70
N ASP A 33 -27.43 -7.59 -5.32
CA ASP A 33 -27.90 -7.49 -3.94
C ASP A 33 -27.24 -8.54 -3.03
N ALA A 34 -27.03 -9.75 -3.55
CA ALA A 34 -26.37 -10.84 -2.81
C ALA A 34 -24.89 -10.53 -2.58
N PHE A 35 -24.20 -9.98 -3.59
CA PHE A 35 -22.81 -9.55 -3.45
C PHE A 35 -22.67 -8.38 -2.46
N GLU A 36 -23.57 -7.39 -2.52
CA GLU A 36 -23.61 -6.31 -1.53
C GLU A 36 -23.89 -6.83 -0.11
N GLY A 37 -24.81 -7.78 0.04
CA GLY A 37 -25.07 -8.47 1.30
C GLY A 37 -23.82 -9.17 1.85
N TRP A 38 -23.07 -9.84 0.97
CA TRP A 38 -21.78 -10.44 1.34
C TRP A 38 -20.77 -9.39 1.80
N LEU A 39 -20.61 -8.27 1.06
CA LEU A 39 -19.73 -7.17 1.47
C LEU A 39 -20.11 -6.57 2.84
N ARG A 40 -21.41 -6.46 3.16
CA ARG A 40 -21.88 -6.04 4.50
C ARG A 40 -21.47 -7.05 5.57
N SER A 41 -21.58 -8.35 5.27
CA SER A 41 -21.24 -9.42 6.22
C SER A 41 -19.76 -9.45 6.61
N ILE A 42 -18.87 -9.05 5.70
CA ILE A 42 -17.42 -8.91 5.95
C ILE A 42 -17.00 -7.49 6.37
N GLY A 43 -17.97 -6.60 6.61
CA GLY A 43 -17.72 -5.26 7.15
C GLY A 43 -17.13 -4.25 6.15
N LEU A 44 -17.33 -4.44 4.85
CA LEU A 44 -16.89 -3.51 3.80
C LEU A 44 -18.00 -2.53 3.35
N LEU A 45 -19.25 -2.79 3.73
CA LEU A 45 -20.40 -1.92 3.50
C LEU A 45 -21.17 -1.63 4.80
N PRO A 46 -21.80 -0.45 4.92
CA PRO A 46 -22.51 -0.03 6.12
C PRO A 46 -23.81 -0.79 6.35
N THR A 47 -24.12 -0.99 7.63
CA THR A 47 -25.44 -1.35 8.15
C THR A 47 -25.88 -0.27 9.15
N PRO A 48 -26.31 0.90 8.63
CA PRO A 48 -26.40 2.11 9.43
C PRO A 48 -27.52 2.05 10.46
N ARG A 49 -27.27 2.74 11.58
CA ARG A 49 -28.29 3.10 12.57
C ARG A 49 -28.75 4.52 12.32
N CYS A 50 -30.03 4.78 12.55
CA CYS A 50 -30.60 6.12 12.38
C CYS A 50 -29.88 7.13 13.31
N PRO A 51 -29.36 8.25 12.81
CA PRO A 51 -28.67 9.25 13.62
C PRO A 51 -29.54 9.84 14.75
N SER A 52 -30.86 9.92 14.53
CA SER A 52 -31.79 10.51 15.50
C SER A 52 -32.21 9.55 16.62
N CYS A 53 -32.44 8.27 16.32
CA CYS A 53 -32.98 7.31 17.31
C CYS A 53 -32.08 6.11 17.63
N GLY A 54 -30.92 5.97 16.96
CA GLY A 54 -29.97 4.88 17.18
C GLY A 54 -30.46 3.47 16.80
N ARG A 55 -31.69 3.32 16.29
CA ARG A 55 -32.20 2.02 15.83
C ARG A 55 -31.66 1.65 14.45
N PRO A 56 -31.51 0.35 14.15
CA PRO A 56 -31.16 -0.12 12.82
C PRO A 56 -32.12 0.42 11.76
N MET A 57 -31.58 0.83 10.62
CA MET A 57 -32.37 1.23 9.46
C MET A 57 -32.77 0.01 8.63
N THR A 58 -33.80 0.14 7.81
CA THR A 58 -34.25 -0.91 6.89
C THR A 58 -33.76 -0.61 5.47
N LEU A 59 -33.17 -1.60 4.81
CA LEU A 59 -32.70 -1.46 3.42
C LEU A 59 -33.87 -1.58 2.45
N ASN A 60 -33.93 -0.68 1.49
CA ASN A 60 -34.74 -0.82 0.29
C ASN A 60 -33.79 -1.05 -0.90
N GLU A 61 -33.76 -2.27 -1.42
CA GLU A 61 -32.86 -2.67 -2.51
C GLU A 61 -33.16 -1.93 -3.81
N ALA A 62 -34.44 -1.74 -4.15
CA ALA A 62 -34.84 -1.04 -5.37
C ALA A 62 -34.38 0.43 -5.39
N GLN A 63 -34.40 1.10 -4.24
CA GLN A 63 -33.94 2.49 -4.11
C GLN A 63 -32.46 2.59 -3.76
N LYS A 64 -31.78 1.47 -3.47
CA LYS A 64 -30.39 1.42 -3.01
C LYS A 64 -30.13 2.37 -1.83
N ARG A 65 -31.08 2.40 -0.88
CA ARG A 65 -31.04 3.29 0.31
C ARG A 65 -31.58 2.62 1.56
N TRP A 66 -31.02 3.02 2.69
CA TRP A 66 -31.49 2.71 4.03
C TRP A 66 -32.52 3.74 4.50
N PHE A 67 -33.54 3.31 5.24
CA PHE A 67 -34.62 4.16 5.75
C PHE A 67 -34.84 3.97 7.25
N CYS A 68 -35.09 5.08 7.95
CA CYS A 68 -35.72 5.03 9.27
C CYS A 68 -37.24 5.26 9.13
N HIS A 69 -38.05 4.30 9.58
CA HIS A 69 -39.51 4.36 9.43
C HIS A 69 -40.23 5.09 10.57
N ARG A 70 -39.52 5.44 11.65
CA ARG A 70 -40.08 6.15 12.80
C ARG A 70 -40.50 7.57 12.42
N ARG A 71 -41.72 7.94 12.81
CA ARG A 71 -42.31 9.28 12.54
C ARG A 71 -41.53 10.38 13.25
N GLU A 72 -41.16 10.14 14.50
CA GLU A 72 -40.36 11.00 15.38
C GLU A 72 -38.96 11.35 14.82
N CYS A 73 -38.41 10.55 13.90
CA CYS A 73 -37.12 10.85 13.28
C CYS A 73 -37.25 11.67 11.98
N ARG A 74 -38.46 11.96 11.52
CA ARG A 74 -38.67 12.65 10.23
C ARG A 74 -38.34 14.14 10.35
N SER A 75 -37.71 14.68 9.32
CA SER A 75 -37.59 16.13 9.14
C SER A 75 -38.74 16.57 8.23
N GLY A 76 -39.84 17.03 8.84
CA GLY A 76 -41.11 17.24 8.14
C GLY A 76 -41.68 15.90 7.64
N ASN A 77 -41.99 15.81 6.34
CA ASN A 77 -42.49 14.59 5.71
C ASN A 77 -41.41 13.62 5.23
N THR A 78 -40.13 13.99 5.37
CA THR A 78 -39.01 13.22 4.82
C THR A 78 -38.45 12.24 5.85
N LYS A 79 -38.37 10.97 5.48
CA LYS A 79 -37.70 9.93 6.28
C LYS A 79 -36.19 10.16 6.27
N PRO A 80 -35.47 9.97 7.38
CA PRO A 80 -34.01 9.87 7.34
C PRO A 80 -33.57 8.73 6.42
N THR A 81 -32.61 9.01 5.55
CA THR A 81 -32.09 8.01 4.60
C THR A 81 -30.58 8.10 4.46
N GLU A 82 -29.97 6.95 4.19
CA GLU A 82 -28.53 6.82 3.91
C GLU A 82 -28.32 5.95 2.67
N GLY A 83 -27.31 6.25 1.86
CA GLY A 83 -26.97 5.41 0.69
C GLY A 83 -26.37 4.07 1.11
N ILE A 84 -26.53 3.03 0.29
CA ILE A 84 -25.97 1.69 0.60
C ILE A 84 -24.44 1.65 0.75
N THR A 85 -23.72 2.58 0.14
CA THR A 85 -22.25 2.70 0.17
C THR A 85 -21.79 3.93 0.94
N ALA A 86 -22.69 4.64 1.61
CA ALA A 86 -22.37 5.88 2.30
C ALA A 86 -21.28 5.66 3.35
N GLY A 87 -20.22 6.47 3.30
CA GLY A 87 -19.07 6.39 4.20
C GLY A 87 -18.12 5.22 3.95
N SER A 88 -18.42 4.29 3.03
CA SER A 88 -17.49 3.22 2.67
C SER A 88 -16.50 3.64 1.58
N PHE A 89 -15.49 2.79 1.36
CA PHE A 89 -14.56 2.93 0.24
C PHE A 89 -15.26 2.96 -1.13
N PHE A 90 -16.43 2.32 -1.22
CA PHE A 90 -17.25 2.25 -2.43
C PHE A 90 -18.21 3.44 -2.61
N SER A 91 -18.19 4.44 -1.74
CA SER A 91 -19.11 5.59 -1.79
C SER A 91 -19.13 6.35 -3.11
N LYS A 92 -18.01 6.37 -3.85
CA LYS A 92 -17.88 7.03 -5.17
C LYS A 92 -18.13 6.09 -6.35
N CYS A 93 -18.50 4.85 -6.08
CA CYS A 93 -18.71 3.83 -7.09
C CYS A 93 -20.05 4.04 -7.82
N LYS A 94 -20.02 4.00 -9.15
CA LYS A 94 -21.21 4.16 -10.02
C LYS A 94 -21.52 2.93 -10.87
N GLN A 95 -20.71 1.89 -10.79
CA GLN A 95 -20.93 0.60 -11.45
C GLN A 95 -21.03 -0.50 -10.37
N PRO A 96 -21.42 -1.73 -10.73
CA PRO A 96 -21.54 -2.82 -9.76
C PRO A 96 -20.25 -3.02 -8.96
N LEU A 97 -20.38 -3.10 -7.63
CA LEU A 97 -19.25 -3.12 -6.70
C LEU A 97 -18.31 -4.30 -6.93
N VAL A 98 -18.85 -5.42 -7.42
CA VAL A 98 -18.10 -6.65 -7.71
C VAL A 98 -16.99 -6.42 -8.70
N LYS A 99 -17.18 -5.51 -9.67
CA LYS A 99 -16.14 -5.17 -10.66
C LYS A 99 -14.93 -4.51 -9.99
N PHE A 100 -15.15 -3.64 -9.00
CA PHE A 100 -14.06 -2.95 -8.30
C PHE A 100 -13.40 -3.81 -7.23
N PHE A 101 -14.18 -4.73 -6.64
CA PHE A 101 -13.62 -5.79 -5.82
C PHE A 101 -12.69 -6.70 -6.66
N ALA A 102 -13.15 -7.17 -7.82
CA ALA A 102 -12.33 -7.92 -8.77
C ALA A 102 -11.11 -7.12 -9.24
N LEU A 103 -11.29 -5.84 -9.55
CA LEU A 103 -10.18 -4.95 -9.92
C LEU A 103 -9.09 -4.89 -8.85
N SER A 104 -9.46 -4.90 -7.56
CA SER A 104 -8.47 -4.94 -6.47
C SER A 104 -7.62 -6.22 -6.52
N TYR A 105 -8.23 -7.37 -6.81
CA TYR A 105 -7.53 -8.64 -6.96
C TYR A 105 -6.57 -8.62 -8.15
N PHE A 106 -7.04 -8.19 -9.33
CA PHE A 106 -6.20 -8.07 -10.53
C PHE A 106 -5.00 -7.15 -10.28
N TRP A 107 -5.23 -6.01 -9.61
CA TRP A 107 -4.17 -5.08 -9.25
C TRP A 107 -3.19 -5.68 -8.25
N LEU A 108 -3.65 -6.35 -7.19
CA LEU A 108 -2.80 -6.97 -6.17
C LEU A 108 -1.91 -8.09 -6.73
N HIS A 109 -2.40 -8.82 -7.72
CA HIS A 109 -1.65 -9.93 -8.35
C HIS A 109 -0.91 -9.53 -9.64
N ASN A 110 -1.01 -8.26 -10.07
CA ASN A 110 -0.45 -7.76 -11.33
C ASN A 110 -0.92 -8.56 -12.55
N TYR A 111 -2.21 -8.88 -12.60
CA TYR A 111 -2.83 -9.55 -13.74
C TYR A 111 -3.17 -8.55 -14.84
N GLY A 112 -2.49 -8.70 -15.97
CA GLY A 112 -2.69 -7.89 -17.16
C GLY A 112 -2.23 -6.44 -17.00
N LEU A 113 -2.25 -5.74 -18.13
CA LEU A 113 -2.19 -4.30 -18.22
C LEU A 113 -3.60 -3.71 -18.08
N VAL A 114 -3.69 -2.39 -17.98
CA VAL A 114 -4.97 -1.67 -17.87
C VAL A 114 -5.94 -2.03 -19.00
N LYS A 115 -5.43 -2.27 -20.22
CA LYS A 115 -6.24 -2.69 -21.38
C LYS A 115 -6.85 -4.09 -21.21
N ASP A 116 -6.08 -5.01 -20.63
CA ASP A 116 -6.55 -6.38 -20.38
C ASP A 116 -7.64 -6.34 -19.30
N ILE A 117 -7.41 -5.60 -18.22
CA ILE A 117 -8.39 -5.39 -17.14
C ILE A 117 -9.67 -4.73 -17.67
N GLU A 118 -9.55 -3.76 -18.57
CA GLU A 118 -10.70 -3.12 -19.21
C GLU A 118 -11.55 -4.11 -20.00
N TYR A 119 -10.90 -4.99 -20.76
CA TYR A 119 -11.56 -6.06 -21.50
C TYR A 119 -12.24 -7.08 -20.57
N GLU A 120 -11.50 -7.60 -19.59
CA GLU A 120 -11.97 -8.66 -18.69
C GLU A 120 -13.10 -8.22 -17.75
N LEU A 121 -13.02 -7.01 -17.18
CA LEU A 121 -13.99 -6.52 -16.21
C LEU A 121 -15.05 -5.59 -16.82
N GLY A 122 -14.90 -5.19 -18.08
CA GLY A 122 -15.77 -4.21 -18.72
C GLY A 122 -15.80 -2.88 -17.96
N ILE A 123 -14.64 -2.42 -17.48
CA ILE A 123 -14.45 -1.14 -16.79
C ILE A 123 -13.66 -0.23 -17.73
N ARG A 124 -14.13 0.99 -17.96
CA ARG A 124 -13.44 1.95 -18.83
C ARG A 124 -11.99 2.16 -18.38
N HIS A 125 -11.05 2.25 -19.33
CA HIS A 125 -9.62 2.48 -19.08
C HIS A 125 -9.34 3.57 -18.03
N THR A 126 -9.95 4.75 -18.18
CA THR A 126 -9.75 5.88 -17.25
C THR A 126 -10.24 5.59 -15.84
N THR A 127 -11.27 4.76 -15.71
CA THR A 127 -11.82 4.34 -14.42
C THR A 127 -10.89 3.32 -13.76
N VAL A 128 -10.34 2.36 -14.52
CA VAL A 128 -9.31 1.42 -14.00
C VAL A 128 -8.12 2.19 -13.43
N VAL A 129 -7.54 3.13 -14.19
CA VAL A 129 -6.40 3.95 -13.74
C VAL A 129 -6.74 4.74 -12.46
N GLN A 130 -7.95 5.28 -12.37
CA GLN A 130 -8.39 6.04 -11.20
C GLN A 130 -8.53 5.17 -9.96
N TRP A 131 -9.07 3.96 -10.10
CA TRP A 131 -9.25 3.03 -8.99
C TRP A 131 -7.93 2.40 -8.53
N GLU A 132 -7.02 2.08 -9.46
CA GLU A 132 -5.66 1.70 -9.08
C GLU A 132 -4.97 2.81 -8.26
N GLN A 133 -5.26 4.08 -8.57
CA GLN A 133 -4.77 5.20 -7.75
C GLN A 133 -5.40 5.17 -6.35
N TYR A 134 -6.71 4.95 -6.23
CA TYR A 134 -7.34 4.82 -4.91
C TYR A 134 -6.74 3.66 -4.11
N PHE A 135 -6.39 2.54 -4.75
CA PHE A 135 -5.69 1.44 -4.06
C PHE A 135 -4.30 1.85 -3.59
N ARG A 136 -3.53 2.58 -4.42
CA ARG A 136 -2.24 3.16 -3.99
C ARG A 136 -2.41 4.13 -2.83
N ASP A 137 -3.48 4.92 -2.82
CA ASP A 137 -3.74 5.87 -1.73
C ASP A 137 -3.93 5.14 -0.38
N ILE A 138 -4.50 3.92 -0.38
CA ILE A 138 -4.55 3.04 0.81
C ILE A 138 -3.13 2.68 1.28
N CYS A 139 -2.24 2.25 0.38
CA CYS A 139 -0.85 1.95 0.70
C CYS A 139 -0.12 3.19 1.25
N CYS A 140 -0.36 4.36 0.67
CA CYS A 140 0.21 5.62 1.11
C CYS A 140 -0.24 5.98 2.53
N GLU A 141 -1.54 5.89 2.81
CA GLU A 141 -2.08 6.21 4.14
C GLU A 141 -1.60 5.20 5.19
N TYR A 142 -1.49 3.91 4.85
CA TYR A 142 -0.88 2.91 5.73
C TYR A 142 0.52 3.34 6.17
N PHE A 143 1.41 3.72 5.25
CA PHE A 143 2.77 4.16 5.59
C PHE A 143 2.85 5.57 6.17
N ARG A 144 1.81 6.40 5.99
CA ARG A 144 1.69 7.69 6.68
C ARG A 144 1.47 7.47 8.18
N ARG A 145 0.61 6.52 8.54
CA ARG A 145 0.32 6.12 9.93
C ARG A 145 1.40 5.23 10.52
N ASN A 146 1.98 4.36 9.70
CA ASN A 146 2.96 3.35 10.09
C ASN A 146 4.29 3.58 9.34
N ARG A 147 5.02 4.64 9.71
CA ARG A 147 6.32 4.91 9.10
C ARG A 147 7.25 3.71 9.32
N PRO A 148 7.90 3.16 8.27
CA PRO A 148 8.85 2.08 8.47
C PRO A 148 10.02 2.61 9.30
N VAL A 149 10.35 1.91 10.39
CA VAL A 149 11.58 2.14 11.16
C VAL A 149 12.23 0.78 11.35
N LEU A 150 13.48 0.68 10.90
CA LEU A 150 14.23 -0.56 10.81
C LEU A 150 15.28 -0.65 11.92
N GLY A 151 15.79 -1.85 12.12
CA GLY A 151 16.90 -2.12 13.01
C GLY A 151 16.53 -2.05 14.49
N GLY A 152 17.57 -1.88 15.28
CA GLY A 152 17.64 -2.00 16.72
C GLY A 152 18.93 -2.71 17.10
N PHE A 153 19.18 -2.81 18.40
CA PHE A 153 20.30 -3.61 18.91
C PHE A 153 20.22 -5.05 18.38
N GLY A 154 21.35 -5.58 17.91
CA GLY A 154 21.42 -6.93 17.32
C GLY A 154 20.91 -7.05 15.88
N HIS A 155 20.37 -5.99 15.29
CA HIS A 155 19.94 -5.98 13.90
C HIS A 155 20.94 -5.29 12.97
N THR A 156 20.89 -5.68 11.69
CA THR A 156 21.74 -5.14 10.63
C THR A 156 20.91 -4.55 9.50
N VAL A 157 21.20 -3.32 9.11
CA VAL A 157 20.53 -2.62 8.00
C VAL A 157 21.56 -2.22 6.94
N GLU A 158 21.34 -2.65 5.70
CA GLU A 158 22.08 -2.20 4.52
C GLU A 158 21.47 -0.90 4.01
N ILE A 159 22.28 0.11 3.70
CA ILE A 159 21.84 1.38 3.11
C ILE A 159 22.59 1.66 1.81
N ASP A 160 21.91 2.31 0.87
CA ASP A 160 22.46 2.64 -0.45
C ASP A 160 21.60 3.71 -1.16
N GLU A 161 22.16 4.32 -2.21
CA GLU A 161 21.48 5.22 -3.12
C GLU A 161 21.43 4.69 -4.55
N THR A 162 20.28 4.84 -5.19
CA THR A 162 20.16 4.66 -6.64
C THR A 162 19.65 5.91 -7.34
N CYS A 163 20.30 6.26 -8.46
CA CYS A 163 19.78 7.27 -9.37
C CYS A 163 18.58 6.70 -10.14
N VAL A 164 17.47 7.43 -10.17
CA VAL A 164 16.22 7.01 -10.84
C VAL A 164 15.92 7.77 -12.11
N THR A 165 16.57 8.91 -12.32
CA THR A 165 16.47 9.68 -13.56
C THR A 165 17.80 9.62 -14.31
N LYS A 166 18.14 8.44 -14.84
CA LYS A 166 19.30 8.28 -15.75
C LYS A 166 18.79 8.23 -17.19
N ARG A 167 19.50 8.92 -18.10
CA ARG A 167 19.26 8.78 -19.55
C ARG A 167 19.47 7.32 -19.96
N LYS A 168 18.63 6.82 -20.87
CA LYS A 168 18.91 5.56 -21.57
C LYS A 168 20.13 5.77 -22.46
N TYR A 169 21.25 5.11 -22.15
CA TYR A 169 22.53 5.20 -22.91
C TYR A 169 23.14 6.60 -23.04
N ASN A 170 22.92 7.51 -22.08
CA ASN A 170 23.32 8.93 -22.17
C ASN A 170 22.73 9.70 -23.38
N ARG A 171 21.85 9.07 -24.18
CA ARG A 171 21.16 9.63 -25.35
C ARG A 171 19.72 10.04 -24.98
N GLY A 172 19.17 11.02 -25.70
CA GLY A 172 17.80 11.54 -25.49
C GLY A 172 17.69 12.73 -24.54
N ARG A 173 16.46 13.05 -24.10
CA ARG A 173 16.10 14.28 -23.37
C ARG A 173 17.05 14.57 -22.20
N VAL A 174 17.56 15.80 -22.13
CA VAL A 174 18.37 16.27 -21.01
C VAL A 174 17.52 16.29 -19.74
N VAL A 175 17.85 15.44 -18.78
CA VAL A 175 17.31 15.56 -17.43
C VAL A 175 18.19 16.57 -16.69
N ARG A 176 17.68 17.78 -16.47
CA ARG A 176 18.44 18.88 -15.83
C ARG A 176 18.72 18.64 -14.34
N VAL A 177 17.95 17.78 -13.67
CA VAL A 177 18.08 17.48 -12.24
C VAL A 177 18.00 15.97 -12.02
N HIS A 178 19.09 15.36 -11.56
CA HIS A 178 19.07 13.96 -11.17
C HIS A 178 18.29 13.78 -9.87
N GLN A 179 17.35 12.85 -9.88
CA GLN A 179 16.62 12.43 -8.70
C GLN A 179 17.17 11.09 -8.22
N TRP A 180 17.31 10.98 -6.90
CA TRP A 180 17.90 9.84 -6.23
C TRP A 180 16.89 9.20 -5.29
N LEU A 181 16.98 7.90 -5.14
CA LEU A 181 16.38 7.20 -4.01
C LEU A 181 17.47 6.87 -3.02
N PHE A 182 17.19 7.14 -1.76
CA PHE A 182 17.92 6.59 -0.63
C PHE A 182 17.06 5.52 0.01
N GLY A 183 17.64 4.37 0.33
CA GLY A 183 16.92 3.26 0.92
C GLY A 183 17.70 2.58 2.02
N GLY A 184 16.97 1.79 2.80
CA GLY A 184 17.54 0.86 3.77
C GLY A 184 16.82 -0.47 3.72
N TYR A 185 17.56 -1.57 3.88
CA TYR A 185 17.06 -2.94 3.88
C TYR A 185 17.55 -3.67 5.13
N GLU A 186 16.62 -4.15 5.95
CA GLU A 186 16.91 -4.90 7.17
C GLU A 186 17.16 -6.38 6.83
N ARG A 187 18.36 -6.87 7.15
CA ARG A 187 18.73 -8.28 6.92
C ARG A 187 17.83 -9.19 7.76
N GLY A 188 17.47 -10.34 7.18
CA GLY A 188 16.65 -11.37 7.83
C GLY A 188 15.15 -11.08 7.81
N SER A 189 14.72 -9.86 8.13
CA SER A 189 13.27 -9.51 8.12
C SER A 189 12.75 -9.16 6.73
N GLY A 190 13.61 -8.69 5.84
CA GLY A 190 13.25 -8.18 4.52
C GLY A 190 12.48 -6.86 4.55
N ARG A 191 12.34 -6.21 5.71
CA ARG A 191 11.71 -4.88 5.83
C ARG A 191 12.62 -3.83 5.23
N SER A 192 12.03 -2.84 4.56
CA SER A 192 12.81 -1.76 3.94
C SER A 192 12.11 -0.40 4.04
N PHE A 193 12.86 0.67 3.81
CA PHE A 193 12.34 1.99 3.53
C PHE A 193 12.96 2.52 2.23
N LEU A 194 12.19 3.30 1.47
CA LEU A 194 12.66 4.01 0.29
C LEU A 194 12.20 5.46 0.35
N VAL A 195 13.12 6.39 0.11
CA VAL A 195 12.86 7.83 0.19
C VAL A 195 13.45 8.53 -1.02
N LEU A 196 12.62 9.34 -1.68
CA LEU A 196 13.05 10.20 -2.77
C LEU A 196 13.83 11.39 -2.22
N VAL A 197 15.07 11.55 -2.67
CA VAL A 197 15.97 12.63 -2.24
C VAL A 197 16.43 13.44 -3.44
N ARG A 198 16.45 14.77 -3.26
CA ARG A 198 16.96 15.71 -4.27
C ARG A 198 18.47 15.85 -4.21
N ARG A 199 19.04 15.75 -3.01
CA ARG A 199 20.47 15.83 -2.74
C ARG A 199 20.86 14.64 -1.89
N ARG A 200 22.03 14.09 -2.19
CA ARG A 200 22.63 12.96 -1.50
C ARG A 200 23.81 13.41 -0.63
N ASP A 201 23.75 14.63 -0.08
CA ASP A 201 24.80 15.12 0.82
C ASP A 201 24.72 14.43 2.19
N ALA A 202 25.85 14.40 2.91
CA ALA A 202 25.97 13.81 4.24
C ALA A 202 24.88 14.30 5.19
N ARG A 203 24.56 15.61 5.17
CA ARG A 203 23.53 16.20 6.04
C ARG A 203 22.17 15.57 5.79
N THR A 204 21.78 15.39 4.53
CA THR A 204 20.51 14.80 4.15
C THR A 204 20.45 13.33 4.53
N LEU A 205 21.49 12.57 4.21
CA LEU A 205 21.52 11.12 4.43
C LEU A 205 21.60 10.75 5.90
N LEU A 206 22.47 11.40 6.69
CA LEU A 206 22.58 11.15 8.13
C LEU A 206 21.26 11.48 8.85
N ARG A 207 20.54 12.53 8.43
CA ARG A 207 19.21 12.83 8.96
C ARG A 207 18.20 11.74 8.64
N LEU A 208 18.26 11.16 7.45
CA LEU A 208 17.37 10.06 7.06
C LEU A 208 17.71 8.77 7.82
N ILE A 209 18.99 8.46 8.00
CA ILE A 209 19.46 7.33 8.82
C ILE A 209 18.85 7.43 10.23
N VAL A 210 19.01 8.57 10.91
CA VAL A 210 18.44 8.78 12.25
C VAL A 210 16.91 8.68 12.26
N ARG A 211 16.24 9.10 11.18
CA ARG A 211 14.78 9.07 11.09
C ARG A 211 14.20 7.67 10.87
N TYR A 212 14.93 6.80 10.18
CA TYR A 212 14.45 5.51 9.68
C TYR A 212 15.15 4.28 10.29
N ILE A 213 16.25 4.45 11.02
CA ILE A 213 17.03 3.36 11.61
C ILE A 213 17.15 3.58 13.12
N ARG A 214 16.72 2.59 13.91
CA ARG A 214 16.75 2.66 15.38
C ARG A 214 18.18 2.75 15.92
N PRO A 215 18.42 3.45 17.05
CA PRO A 215 19.71 3.46 17.73
C PRO A 215 20.28 2.06 17.99
N GLY A 216 21.61 1.95 18.05
CA GLY A 216 22.33 0.69 18.29
C GLY A 216 22.34 -0.31 17.13
N THR A 217 21.80 0.06 15.96
CA THR A 217 21.81 -0.79 14.75
C THR A 217 23.21 -0.91 14.16
N THR A 218 23.54 -2.08 13.61
CA THR A 218 24.69 -2.22 12.71
C THR A 218 24.30 -1.79 11.29
N ILE A 219 24.92 -0.74 10.78
CA ILE A 219 24.65 -0.20 9.44
C ILE A 219 25.75 -0.66 8.50
N ILE A 220 25.39 -1.16 7.32
CA ILE A 220 26.32 -1.50 6.24
C ILE A 220 26.06 -0.55 5.06
N SER A 221 27.10 0.11 4.56
CA SER A 221 27.03 0.94 3.35
C SER A 221 28.25 0.72 2.46
N ASP A 222 28.27 1.38 1.29
CA ASP A 222 29.50 1.55 0.53
C ASP A 222 30.49 2.48 1.28
N CYS A 223 31.71 2.61 0.74
CA CYS A 223 32.75 3.50 1.26
C CYS A 223 32.53 4.99 0.92
N TRP A 224 31.29 5.42 0.68
CA TRP A 224 31.06 6.81 0.28
C TRP A 224 31.23 7.79 1.45
N GLN A 225 31.95 8.89 1.20
CA GLN A 225 32.35 9.87 2.21
C GLN A 225 31.17 10.45 3.03
N ALA A 226 29.98 10.50 2.44
CA ALA A 226 28.78 10.99 3.11
C ALA A 226 28.43 10.17 4.37
N TYR A 227 28.88 8.91 4.43
CA TYR A 227 28.61 7.97 5.51
C TYR A 227 29.67 7.94 6.60
N ASN A 228 30.83 8.58 6.42
CA ASN A 228 31.95 8.52 7.38
C ASN A 228 31.61 8.96 8.81
N ARG A 229 30.51 9.71 8.98
CA ARG A 229 30.06 10.21 10.29
C ARG A 229 29.03 9.33 10.99
N ILE A 230 28.62 8.20 10.41
CA ILE A 230 27.59 7.32 11.01
C ILE A 230 28.01 6.86 12.41
N SER A 231 29.24 6.37 12.58
CA SER A 231 29.74 5.89 13.88
C SER A 231 29.86 6.99 14.94
N ALA A 232 29.96 8.26 14.52
CA ALA A 232 30.06 9.41 15.42
C ALA A 232 28.69 9.97 15.84
N LEU A 233 27.60 9.43 15.30
CA LEU A 233 26.25 9.84 15.67
C LEU A 233 25.91 9.38 17.10
N PRO A 234 25.20 10.20 17.90
CA PRO A 234 24.87 9.87 19.29
C PRO A 234 23.96 8.65 19.45
N GLN A 235 23.37 8.17 18.36
CA GLN A 235 22.53 6.97 18.32
C GLN A 235 23.33 5.66 18.47
N GLY A 236 24.67 5.71 18.54
CA GLY A 236 25.51 4.55 18.84
C GLY A 236 25.49 3.49 17.74
N TYR A 237 25.45 3.92 16.47
CA TYR A 237 25.49 2.99 15.34
C TYR A 237 26.85 2.32 15.21
N ARG A 238 26.87 1.03 14.92
CA ARG A 238 28.07 0.35 14.42
C ARG A 238 28.06 0.44 12.90
N HIS A 239 29.03 1.11 12.30
CA HIS A 239 29.12 1.24 10.84
C HIS A 239 30.15 0.28 10.27
N LEU A 240 29.75 -0.52 9.28
CA LEU A 240 30.61 -1.33 8.44
C LEU A 240 30.53 -0.81 7.01
N THR A 241 31.65 -0.84 6.30
CA THR A 241 31.75 -0.34 4.93
C THR A 241 32.20 -1.44 3.99
N VAL A 242 31.71 -1.41 2.75
CA VAL A 242 32.10 -2.36 1.71
C VAL A 242 32.74 -1.58 0.56
N ASN A 243 33.98 -1.94 0.22
CA ASN A 243 34.65 -1.34 -0.92
C ASN A 243 34.31 -2.08 -2.21
N HIS A 244 33.27 -1.62 -2.91
CA HIS A 244 32.81 -2.19 -4.17
C HIS A 244 33.82 -2.13 -5.34
N GLN A 245 34.92 -1.39 -5.22
CA GLN A 245 35.99 -1.42 -6.21
C GLN A 245 36.95 -2.60 -6.03
N LEU A 246 37.02 -3.15 -4.81
CA LEU A 246 37.98 -4.20 -4.45
C LEU A 246 37.28 -5.53 -4.23
N ASN A 247 36.11 -5.54 -3.57
CA ASN A 247 35.45 -6.76 -3.14
C ASN A 247 33.91 -6.66 -3.23
N PHE A 248 33.25 -7.77 -3.61
CA PHE A 248 31.78 -7.90 -3.57
C PHE A 248 31.25 -8.24 -2.17
N VAL A 249 32.10 -8.81 -1.32
CA VAL A 249 31.89 -9.09 0.10
C VAL A 249 33.20 -8.72 0.79
N ASP A 250 33.15 -7.91 1.83
CA ASP A 250 34.35 -7.58 2.58
C ASP A 250 34.95 -8.86 3.20
N PRO A 251 36.19 -9.24 2.86
CA PRO A 251 36.75 -10.53 3.26
C PRO A 251 37.07 -10.62 4.76
N THR A 252 37.14 -9.48 5.46
CA THR A 252 37.50 -9.42 6.89
C THR A 252 36.26 -9.43 7.77
N THR A 253 35.21 -8.72 7.35
CA THR A 253 33.98 -8.50 8.12
C THR A 253 32.78 -9.27 7.59
N GLY A 254 32.85 -9.81 6.37
CA GLY A 254 31.73 -10.44 5.67
C GLY A 254 30.64 -9.45 5.21
N ALA A 255 30.89 -8.14 5.30
CA ALA A 255 29.89 -7.12 4.98
C ALA A 255 29.61 -7.05 3.47
N HIS A 256 28.34 -6.84 3.09
CA HIS A 256 27.92 -6.63 1.71
C HIS A 256 26.60 -5.82 1.64
N THR A 257 26.29 -5.23 0.49
CA THR A 257 25.03 -4.47 0.24
C THR A 257 24.13 -5.15 -0.82
N GLN A 258 24.38 -6.43 -1.11
CA GLN A 258 23.67 -7.19 -2.14
C GLN A 258 22.15 -7.22 -1.97
N ASN A 259 21.63 -7.21 -0.73
CA ASN A 259 20.18 -7.28 -0.53
C ASN A 259 19.52 -5.97 -0.97
N ILE A 260 20.09 -4.82 -0.61
CA ILE A 260 19.57 -3.53 -1.06
C ILE A 260 19.76 -3.32 -2.57
N GLU A 261 20.87 -3.80 -3.16
CA GLU A 261 21.06 -3.78 -4.62
C GLU A 261 20.00 -4.60 -5.36
N SER A 262 19.74 -5.83 -4.89
CA SER A 262 18.67 -6.69 -5.42
C SER A 262 17.29 -6.04 -5.25
N HIS A 263 17.05 -5.39 -4.11
CA HIS A 263 15.83 -4.65 -3.84
C HIS A 263 15.62 -3.50 -4.85
N TRP A 264 16.69 -2.77 -5.21
CA TRP A 264 16.63 -1.77 -6.28
C TRP A 264 16.29 -2.36 -7.64
N GLN A 265 16.81 -3.54 -7.98
CA GLN A 265 16.46 -4.21 -9.24
C GLN A 265 14.99 -4.60 -9.29
N ARG A 266 14.43 -5.10 -8.18
CA ARG A 266 13.00 -5.42 -8.07
C ARG A 266 12.14 -4.17 -8.27
N TYR A 267 12.49 -3.07 -7.60
CA TYR A 267 11.79 -1.81 -7.78
C TYR A 267 11.86 -1.30 -9.24
N LYS A 268 13.06 -1.25 -9.83
CA LYS A 268 13.25 -0.81 -11.22
C LYS A 268 12.51 -1.69 -12.23
N ARG A 269 12.34 -2.98 -11.95
CA ARG A 269 11.54 -3.90 -12.76
C ARG A 269 10.06 -3.54 -12.74
N LEU A 270 9.51 -3.22 -11.56
CA LEU A 270 8.13 -2.73 -11.41
C LEU A 270 7.92 -1.44 -12.22
N VAL A 271 8.85 -0.48 -12.12
CA VAL A 271 8.77 0.77 -12.90
C VAL A 271 8.75 0.50 -14.41
N LYS A 272 9.56 -0.45 -14.89
CA LYS A 272 9.60 -0.83 -16.32
C LYS A 272 8.31 -1.53 -16.77
N GLN A 273 7.76 -2.43 -15.95
CA GLN A 273 6.50 -3.13 -16.25
C GLN A 273 5.32 -2.17 -16.37
N LYS A 274 5.33 -1.07 -15.61
CA LYS A 274 4.31 -0.01 -15.71
C LYS A 274 4.58 1.00 -16.84
N CYS A 275 5.52 0.71 -17.75
CA CYS A 275 5.91 1.58 -18.87
C CYS A 275 6.35 3.00 -18.45
N GLY A 276 6.93 3.13 -17.25
CA GLY A 276 7.34 4.40 -16.67
C GLY A 276 6.32 4.96 -15.68
N ILE A 277 6.81 5.78 -14.75
CA ILE A 277 6.02 6.40 -13.69
C ILE A 277 6.03 7.91 -13.88
N ASN A 278 4.89 8.56 -13.70
CA ASN A 278 4.84 10.02 -13.64
C ASN A 278 5.63 10.52 -12.42
N ASN A 279 6.59 11.42 -12.64
CA ASN A 279 7.44 11.99 -11.59
C ASN A 279 6.65 12.61 -10.43
N SER A 280 5.44 13.14 -10.68
CA SER A 280 4.60 13.71 -9.59
C SER A 280 4.06 12.66 -8.62
N ARG A 281 3.91 11.40 -9.07
CA ARG A 281 3.35 10.29 -8.28
C ARG A 281 4.40 9.28 -7.84
N TYR A 282 5.68 9.61 -7.98
CA TYR A 282 6.78 8.70 -7.67
C TYR A 282 6.72 8.17 -6.23
N GLY A 283 6.29 9.00 -5.28
CA GLY A 283 6.07 8.61 -3.89
C GLY A 283 5.06 7.48 -3.74
N ASP A 284 3.95 7.53 -4.47
CA ASP A 284 2.85 6.56 -4.37
C ASP A 284 3.31 5.17 -4.81
N TYR A 285 4.05 5.08 -5.90
CA TYR A 285 4.59 3.80 -6.38
C TYR A 285 5.66 3.21 -5.45
N LEU A 286 6.44 4.05 -4.76
CA LEU A 286 7.33 3.56 -3.70
C LEU A 286 6.54 2.94 -2.55
N LYS A 287 5.42 3.59 -2.14
CA LYS A 287 4.55 3.06 -1.09
C LYS A 287 3.84 1.79 -1.52
N GLU A 288 3.35 1.72 -2.76
CA GLU A 288 2.81 0.49 -3.34
C GLU A 288 3.84 -0.63 -3.31
N PHE A 289 5.07 -0.37 -3.75
CA PHE A 289 6.13 -1.38 -3.78
C PHE A 289 6.49 -1.89 -2.39
N LEU A 290 6.65 -0.99 -1.42
CA LEU A 290 6.90 -1.35 -0.02
C LEU A 290 5.72 -2.14 0.58
N TRP A 291 4.49 -1.75 0.23
CA TRP A 291 3.28 -2.42 0.70
C TRP A 291 3.22 -3.86 0.18
N ARG A 292 3.45 -4.06 -1.11
CA ARG A 292 3.51 -5.39 -1.74
C ARG A 292 4.64 -6.25 -1.18
N GLN A 293 5.76 -5.66 -0.76
CA GLN A 293 6.80 -6.43 -0.09
C GLN A 293 6.33 -6.95 1.28
N MET A 294 5.63 -6.11 2.06
CA MET A 294 5.20 -6.47 3.42
C MET A 294 3.98 -7.39 3.43
N PHE A 295 3.03 -7.15 2.54
CA PHE A 295 1.69 -7.76 2.56
C PHE A 295 1.34 -8.51 1.27
N GLY A 296 2.23 -8.55 0.28
CA GLY A 296 1.95 -9.13 -1.04
C GLY A 296 2.13 -10.64 -1.14
N LYS A 297 2.15 -11.38 -0.02
CA LYS A 297 2.05 -12.84 -0.07
C LYS A 297 0.73 -13.21 -0.75
N ARG A 298 0.77 -14.15 -1.69
CA ARG A 298 -0.33 -14.38 -2.62
C ARG A 298 -1.62 -14.76 -1.89
N GLU A 299 -1.48 -15.55 -0.85
CA GLU A 299 -2.55 -16.13 -0.04
C GLU A 299 -3.18 -15.12 0.93
N GLU A 300 -2.51 -13.98 1.19
CA GLU A 300 -2.93 -13.04 2.23
C GLU A 300 -3.13 -11.60 1.73
N SER A 301 -2.68 -11.28 0.51
CA SER A 301 -2.62 -9.89 0.05
C SER A 301 -4.00 -9.25 -0.08
N LEU A 302 -5.00 -9.99 -0.55
CA LEU A 302 -6.37 -9.52 -0.64
C LEU A 302 -6.95 -9.21 0.75
N PHE A 303 -6.75 -10.11 1.70
CA PHE A 303 -7.12 -9.91 3.10
C PHE A 303 -6.45 -8.67 3.70
N HIS A 304 -5.11 -8.58 3.63
CA HIS A 304 -4.38 -7.44 4.20
C HIS A 304 -4.81 -6.11 3.58
N PHE A 305 -5.08 -6.10 2.27
CA PHE A 305 -5.57 -4.92 1.57
C PHE A 305 -6.94 -4.49 2.10
N TRP A 306 -7.93 -5.38 2.07
CA TRP A 306 -9.30 -5.04 2.49
C TRP A 306 -9.42 -4.78 4.00
N LYS A 307 -8.57 -5.42 4.82
CA LYS A 307 -8.44 -5.09 6.24
C LYS A 307 -8.02 -3.64 6.43
N GLN A 308 -6.99 -3.19 5.72
CA GLN A 308 -6.53 -1.81 5.81
C GLN A 308 -7.55 -0.82 5.23
N VAL A 309 -8.28 -1.20 4.16
CA VAL A 309 -9.43 -0.42 3.69
C VAL A 309 -10.47 -0.26 4.79
N ALA A 310 -10.86 -1.34 5.47
CA ALA A 310 -11.85 -1.31 6.56
C ALA A 310 -11.37 -0.49 7.79
N GLU A 311 -10.06 -0.42 8.03
CA GLU A 311 -9.47 0.44 9.06
C GLU A 311 -9.52 1.94 8.70
N LEU A 312 -9.38 2.26 7.41
CA LEU A 312 -9.43 3.64 6.91
C LEU A 312 -10.84 4.16 6.66
N TYR A 313 -11.76 3.26 6.29
CA TYR A 313 -13.16 3.53 6.01
C TYR A 313 -14.03 2.71 6.96
N PRO A 314 -14.03 3.04 8.27
CA PRO A 314 -14.85 2.31 9.23
C PRO A 314 -16.32 2.52 8.92
N VAL A 315 -17.00 1.45 8.51
CA VAL A 315 -18.44 1.48 8.25
C VAL A 315 -19.21 1.27 9.56
N PRO A 316 -20.34 1.97 9.77
CA PRO A 316 -21.20 1.74 10.91
C PRO A 316 -21.85 0.34 10.83
N CYS A 317 -21.75 -0.40 11.95
CA CYS A 317 -22.38 -1.69 12.22
C CYS A 317 -23.08 -1.65 13.59
#